data_AF-A0A9J7IU62-F1
#
_entry.id   AF-A0A9J7IU62-F1
#
_cell.length_a   1.000
_cell.length_b   1.000
_cell.length_c   1.000
_cell.angle_alpha   90.00
_cell.angle_beta   90.00
_cell.angle_gamma   90.00
#
_symmetry.space_group_name_H-M   'P 1'
#
loop_
_entity.id
_entity.type
_entity.pdbx_description
1 polymer ?
#
loop_
_entity_poly.entity_id
_entity_poly.type
_entity_poly.pdbx_seq_one_letter_code
_entity_poly.pdbx_strand_id
1 'polypeptide(L)'
;MPKAWRSKKILALLPPPDSEGSELESEDDDERRIVARTVEVDTRVTFAEQFEVKTPQQYFKKFFSDELLDYIVDMTNLYSVQDQGKSINVTKKEIEIVLGIVIIMGIVKMPAIEDYWSNDLRFEPIASAMGIKRYRTIKRFLHFCDNTNVDKNDGYHKVSAVMEHVHQQCLKLEEERSFAIDEMIIPYKGKKAGNRKQYNPKKTPQMGF
;
A
#
# COMPACT_ATOMS: atom_id res chain seq x y z
N MET A 1 -5.30 24.81 37.04
CA MET A 1 -4.47 25.96 36.62
C MET A 1 -3.37 25.46 35.70
N PRO A 2 -3.06 26.15 34.58
CA PRO A 2 -2.41 25.56 33.42
C PRO A 2 -0.88 25.57 33.52
N LYS A 3 -0.24 24.45 33.13
CA LYS A 3 1.22 24.38 33.00
C LYS A 3 1.65 25.04 31.69
N ALA A 4 2.34 26.16 31.83
CA ALA A 4 2.85 27.02 30.77
C ALA A 4 3.88 26.31 29.87
N TRP A 5 3.74 26.52 28.57
CA TRP A 5 4.72 26.17 27.54
C TRP A 5 5.93 27.10 27.65
N ARG A 6 7.12 26.55 27.89
CA ARG A 6 8.38 27.31 27.84
C ARG A 6 8.84 27.45 26.40
N SER A 7 8.63 28.63 25.83
CA SER A 7 9.25 29.07 24.59
C SER A 7 10.76 29.24 24.80
N LYS A 8 11.59 28.48 24.06
CA LYS A 8 13.04 28.67 24.05
C LYS A 8 13.38 29.83 23.11
N LYS A 9 13.61 31.02 23.69
CA LYS A 9 14.35 32.11 23.03
C LYS A 9 15.82 31.71 22.96
N ILE A 10 16.37 31.61 21.75
CA ILE A 10 17.81 31.48 21.53
C ILE A 10 18.37 32.90 21.63
N LEU A 11 19.13 33.16 22.70
CA LEU A 11 19.93 34.37 22.88
C LEU A 11 21.18 34.22 22.02
N ALA A 12 21.31 34.99 20.94
CA ALA A 12 22.57 35.13 20.22
C ALA A 12 23.50 36.02 21.07
N LEU A 13 24.64 35.45 21.47
CA LEU A 13 25.73 36.15 22.14
C LEU A 13 26.45 37.04 21.12
N LEU A 14 26.32 38.36 21.28
CA LEU A 14 27.23 39.33 20.67
C LEU A 14 28.50 39.41 21.53
N PRO A 15 29.72 39.37 20.96
CA PRO A 15 30.95 39.65 21.70
C PRO A 15 31.15 41.17 21.93
N PRO A 16 31.85 41.56 23.01
CA PRO A 16 32.06 42.97 23.38
C PRO A 16 33.15 43.65 22.52
N PRO A 17 33.15 45.00 22.45
CA PRO A 17 34.11 45.76 21.66
C PRO A 17 35.43 46.07 22.41
N ASP A 18 36.50 46.06 21.63
CA ASP A 18 37.78 46.77 21.75
C ASP A 18 38.83 46.35 22.81
N SER A 19 39.98 45.82 22.35
CA SER A 19 41.31 46.43 22.57
C SER A 19 42.44 45.67 21.83
N GLU A 20 43.10 46.40 20.92
CA GLU A 20 44.55 46.40 20.61
C GLU A 20 45.29 45.15 20.12
N GLY A 21 45.61 45.16 18.81
CA GLY A 21 46.99 45.16 18.28
C GLY A 21 47.82 43.86 18.28
N SER A 22 48.01 43.26 17.11
CA SER A 22 49.34 43.14 16.45
C SER A 22 49.24 42.37 15.14
N GLU A 23 49.78 42.97 14.08
CA GLU A 23 49.95 42.44 12.72
C GLU A 23 50.74 41.12 12.69
N LEU A 24 50.38 40.22 11.76
CA LEU A 24 51.30 39.41 10.96
C LEU A 24 50.52 38.88 9.73
N GLU A 25 50.92 39.36 8.56
CA GLU A 25 50.42 38.98 7.24
C GLU A 25 50.91 37.59 6.81
N SER A 26 50.05 36.80 6.16
CA SER A 26 50.36 36.12 4.87
C SER A 26 49.13 35.33 4.36
N GLU A 27 48.51 35.87 3.31
CA GLU A 27 48.04 35.25 2.04
C GLU A 27 48.22 33.71 1.93
N ASP A 28 47.28 32.85 1.53
CA ASP A 28 46.06 32.93 0.74
C ASP A 28 45.16 31.75 1.18
N ASP A 29 43.89 31.98 1.52
CA ASP A 29 42.91 30.91 1.72
C ASP A 29 41.69 31.20 0.84
N ASP A 30 41.43 30.29 -0.10
CA ASP A 30 40.38 30.31 -1.11
C ASP A 30 38.98 30.55 -0.51
N GLU A 31 38.57 31.81 -0.38
CA GLU A 31 37.19 32.17 -0.10
C GLU A 31 36.31 31.85 -1.33
N ARG A 32 35.73 30.65 -1.28
CA ARG A 32 34.61 30.23 -2.14
C ARG A 32 33.46 31.22 -1.98
N ARG A 33 33.45 32.20 -2.87
CA ARG A 33 32.34 33.13 -3.13
C ARG A 33 31.07 32.32 -3.45
N ILE A 34 30.26 32.04 -2.44
CA ILE A 34 28.89 31.53 -2.63
C ILE A 34 28.10 32.69 -3.24
N VAL A 35 28.11 32.76 -4.56
CA VAL A 35 27.14 33.58 -5.29
C VAL A 35 25.78 32.98 -4.98
N ALA A 36 24.99 33.69 -4.17
CA ALA A 36 23.59 33.39 -3.97
C ALA A 36 22.91 33.46 -5.34
N ARG A 37 22.83 32.31 -6.01
CA ARG A 37 22.15 32.15 -7.28
C ARG A 37 20.66 32.18 -6.92
N THR A 38 20.04 33.35 -7.04
CA THR A 38 18.59 33.46 -7.00
C THR A 38 18.07 32.61 -8.16
N VAL A 39 17.61 31.41 -7.86
CA VAL A 39 16.91 30.58 -8.83
C VAL A 39 15.54 31.21 -8.98
N GLU A 40 15.32 31.91 -10.09
CA GLU A 40 13.98 32.30 -10.49
C GLU A 40 13.18 31.01 -10.71
N VAL A 41 12.33 30.68 -9.73
CA VAL A 41 11.36 29.61 -9.89
C VAL A 41 10.32 30.14 -10.86
N ASP A 42 10.33 29.62 -12.08
CA ASP A 42 9.30 29.95 -13.07
C ASP A 42 7.94 29.50 -12.54
N THR A 43 7.17 30.45 -12.01
CA THR A 43 5.81 30.23 -11.53
C THR A 43 4.80 30.08 -12.69
N ARG A 44 5.27 29.99 -13.94
CA ARG A 44 4.44 29.80 -15.15
C ARG A 44 4.38 28.36 -15.63
N VAL A 45 4.75 27.37 -14.81
CA VAL A 45 4.21 26.02 -15.01
C VAL A 45 2.75 26.05 -14.55
N THR A 46 1.88 26.56 -15.41
CA THR A 46 0.45 26.34 -15.30
C THR A 46 0.22 24.85 -15.17
N PHE A 47 -0.43 24.41 -14.09
CA PHE A 47 -0.96 23.06 -13.81
C PHE A 47 -2.02 22.62 -14.85
N ALA A 48 -1.77 22.90 -16.13
CA ALA A 48 -2.65 22.66 -17.25
C ALA A 48 -2.07 21.59 -18.17
N GLU A 49 -1.43 20.56 -17.61
CA GLU A 49 -1.52 19.25 -18.25
C GLU A 49 -2.95 18.79 -18.02
N GLN A 50 -3.73 18.72 -19.10
CA GLN A 50 -5.05 18.12 -19.11
C GLN A 50 -4.91 16.62 -18.86
N PHE A 51 -4.68 16.24 -17.61
CA PHE A 51 -4.79 14.85 -17.22
C PHE A 51 -6.26 14.46 -17.34
N GLU A 52 -6.57 13.59 -18.30
CA GLU A 52 -7.87 12.95 -18.37
C GLU A 52 -8.10 12.20 -17.05
N VAL A 53 -9.02 12.73 -16.23
CA VAL A 53 -9.36 12.11 -14.96
C VAL A 53 -10.06 10.79 -15.25
N LYS A 54 -9.40 9.70 -14.86
CA LYS A 54 -9.91 8.35 -15.06
C LYS A 54 -11.00 8.03 -14.03
N THR A 55 -11.85 7.07 -14.34
CA THR A 55 -12.82 6.57 -13.35
C THR A 55 -12.09 5.81 -12.23
N PRO A 56 -12.67 5.69 -11.03
CA PRO A 56 -12.07 4.91 -9.94
C PRO A 56 -11.75 3.46 -10.36
N GLN A 57 -12.59 2.86 -11.19
CA GLN A 57 -12.38 1.53 -11.74
C GLN A 57 -11.13 1.47 -12.65
N GLN A 58 -10.93 2.47 -13.50
CA GLN A 58 -9.77 2.55 -14.38
C GLN A 58 -8.46 2.75 -13.59
N TYR A 59 -8.48 3.52 -12.50
CA TYR A 59 -7.33 3.60 -11.59
C TYR A 59 -7.05 2.27 -10.91
N PHE A 60 -8.07 1.57 -10.44
CA PHE A 60 -7.92 0.24 -9.84
C PHE A 60 -7.30 -0.77 -10.83
N LYS A 61 -7.77 -0.77 -12.09
CA LYS A 61 -7.25 -1.65 -13.15
C LYS A 61 -5.79 -1.37 -13.54
N LYS A 62 -5.19 -0.25 -13.12
CA LYS A 62 -3.73 -0.06 -13.27
C LYS A 62 -2.93 -1.05 -12.42
N PHE A 63 -3.45 -1.44 -11.24
CA PHE A 63 -2.79 -2.37 -10.32
C PHE A 63 -3.33 -3.79 -10.47
N PHE A 64 -4.66 -3.92 -10.58
CA PHE A 64 -5.34 -5.18 -10.87
C PHE A 64 -5.67 -5.26 -12.36
N SER A 65 -4.63 -5.46 -13.15
CA SER A 65 -4.73 -5.57 -14.60
C SER A 65 -5.58 -6.77 -15.03
N ASP A 66 -6.05 -6.73 -16.27
CA ASP A 66 -6.79 -7.84 -16.85
C ASP A 66 -5.97 -9.13 -16.87
N GLU A 67 -4.66 -9.04 -17.10
CA GLU A 67 -3.71 -10.16 -17.04
C GLU A 67 -3.65 -10.78 -15.63
N LEU A 68 -3.52 -9.95 -14.59
CA LEU A 68 -3.50 -10.44 -13.21
C LEU A 68 -4.83 -11.11 -12.85
N LEU A 69 -5.95 -10.55 -13.27
CA LEU A 69 -7.27 -11.14 -13.01
C LEU A 69 -7.44 -12.50 -13.70
N ASP A 70 -6.98 -12.63 -14.94
CA ASP A 70 -7.02 -13.91 -15.66
C ASP A 70 -6.11 -14.95 -14.99
N TYR A 71 -4.92 -14.54 -14.54
CA TYR A 71 -4.05 -15.40 -13.74
C TYR A 71 -4.72 -15.91 -12.46
N ILE A 72 -5.41 -15.03 -11.72
CA ILE A 72 -6.14 -15.41 -10.50
C ILE A 72 -7.26 -16.42 -10.81
N VAL A 73 -7.97 -16.24 -11.94
CA VAL A 73 -9.00 -17.18 -12.41
C VAL A 73 -8.40 -18.56 -12.67
N ASP A 74 -7.30 -18.61 -13.42
CA ASP A 74 -6.63 -19.86 -13.76
C ASP A 74 -6.15 -20.60 -12.52
N MET A 75 -5.47 -19.91 -11.62
CA MET A 75 -4.97 -20.51 -10.36
C MET A 75 -6.10 -20.98 -9.45
N THR A 76 -7.21 -20.23 -9.38
CA THR A 76 -8.39 -20.59 -8.58
C THR A 76 -9.09 -21.83 -9.14
N ASN A 77 -9.29 -21.89 -10.47
CA ASN A 77 -9.90 -23.06 -11.11
C ASN A 77 -8.99 -24.29 -10.99
N LEU A 78 -7.69 -24.13 -11.25
CA LEU A 78 -6.69 -25.18 -11.09
C LEU A 78 -6.69 -25.74 -9.66
N TYR A 79 -6.70 -24.87 -8.65
CA TYR A 79 -6.73 -25.32 -7.26
C TYR A 79 -8.00 -26.11 -6.92
N SER A 80 -9.16 -25.71 -7.44
CA SER A 80 -10.40 -26.47 -7.20
C SER A 80 -10.36 -27.88 -7.81
N VAL A 81 -9.70 -28.07 -8.96
CA VAL A 81 -9.43 -29.39 -9.53
C VAL A 81 -8.45 -30.18 -8.65
N GLN A 82 -7.40 -29.53 -8.15
CA GLN A 82 -6.43 -30.18 -7.27
C GLN A 82 -7.04 -30.64 -5.92
N ASP A 83 -7.96 -29.85 -5.34
CA ASP A 83 -8.59 -30.16 -4.04
C ASP A 83 -9.78 -31.13 -4.17
N GLN A 84 -10.62 -30.97 -5.19
CA GLN A 84 -11.90 -31.69 -5.30
C GLN A 84 -12.05 -32.54 -6.56
N GLY A 85 -11.07 -32.54 -7.47
CA GLY A 85 -11.14 -33.23 -8.75
C GLY A 85 -12.06 -32.55 -9.77
N LYS A 86 -12.66 -31.40 -9.45
CA LYS A 86 -13.57 -30.67 -10.34
C LYS A 86 -13.38 -29.16 -10.25
N SER A 87 -13.34 -28.52 -11.42
CA SER A 87 -13.29 -27.06 -11.53
C SER A 87 -14.59 -26.43 -11.03
N ILE A 88 -14.48 -25.36 -10.23
CA ILE A 88 -15.62 -24.52 -9.87
C ILE A 88 -16.05 -23.57 -11.01
N ASN A 89 -15.30 -23.54 -12.11
CA ASN A 89 -15.52 -22.71 -13.29
C ASN A 89 -15.77 -21.25 -12.91
N VAL A 90 -14.87 -20.68 -12.10
CA VAL A 90 -14.89 -19.25 -11.81
C VAL A 90 -14.51 -18.47 -13.07
N THR A 91 -15.17 -17.34 -13.28
CA THR A 91 -14.88 -16.43 -14.40
C THR A 91 -14.20 -15.16 -13.90
N LYS A 92 -13.52 -14.45 -14.81
CA LYS A 92 -12.94 -13.13 -14.53
C LYS A 92 -13.96 -12.18 -13.93
N LYS A 93 -15.18 -12.15 -14.48
CA LYS A 93 -16.27 -11.29 -14.00
C LYS A 93 -16.64 -11.59 -12.55
N GLU A 94 -16.66 -12.86 -12.16
CA GLU A 94 -16.94 -13.25 -10.79
C GLU A 94 -15.81 -12.85 -9.84
N ILE A 95 -14.54 -12.95 -10.25
CA ILE A 95 -13.41 -12.43 -9.47
C ILE A 95 -13.51 -10.92 -9.29
N GLU A 96 -13.82 -10.17 -10.35
CA GLU A 96 -14.06 -8.72 -10.24
C GLU A 96 -15.19 -8.39 -9.25
N ILE A 97 -16.30 -9.15 -9.28
CA ILE A 97 -17.41 -8.97 -8.33
C ILE A 97 -16.96 -9.28 -6.90
N VAL A 98 -16.19 -10.37 -6.68
CA VAL A 98 -15.66 -10.73 -5.36
C VAL A 98 -14.74 -9.63 -4.82
N LEU A 99 -13.86 -9.07 -5.65
CA LEU A 99 -13.00 -7.95 -5.26
C LEU A 99 -13.82 -6.71 -4.92
N GLY A 100 -14.84 -6.39 -5.73
CA GLY A 100 -15.78 -5.30 -5.45
C GLY A 100 -16.52 -5.49 -4.12
N ILE A 101 -16.99 -6.69 -3.83
CA ILE A 101 -17.61 -7.04 -2.54
C ILE A 101 -16.62 -6.80 -1.39
N VAL A 102 -15.36 -7.26 -1.52
CA VAL A 102 -14.33 -7.08 -0.47
C VAL A 102 -14.06 -5.60 -0.20
N ILE A 103 -13.99 -4.76 -1.25
CA ILE A 103 -13.82 -3.31 -1.12
C ILE A 103 -14.99 -2.70 -0.35
N ILE A 104 -16.23 -3.04 -0.73
CA ILE A 104 -17.44 -2.53 -0.08
C ILE A 104 -17.52 -2.98 1.39
N MET A 105 -17.21 -4.24 1.70
CA MET A 105 -17.17 -4.75 3.08
C MET A 105 -16.10 -4.06 3.94
N GLY A 106 -15.07 -3.48 3.32
CA GLY A 106 -14.09 -2.63 4.00
C GLY A 106 -14.69 -1.30 4.48
N ILE A 107 -15.68 -0.78 3.75
CA ILE A 107 -16.36 0.49 4.01
C ILE A 107 -17.56 0.28 4.95
N VAL A 108 -18.47 -0.62 4.57
CA VAL A 108 -19.68 -0.95 5.33
C VAL A 108 -19.41 -2.24 6.08
N LYS A 109 -19.11 -2.15 7.38
CA LYS A 109 -18.79 -3.33 8.20
C LYS A 109 -20.02 -3.87 8.90
N MET A 110 -20.32 -5.15 8.69
CA MET A 110 -21.34 -5.90 9.44
C MET A 110 -20.73 -6.88 10.45
N PRO A 111 -21.47 -7.27 11.52
CA PRO A 111 -20.98 -8.21 12.52
C PRO A 111 -20.54 -9.56 11.94
N ALA A 112 -21.32 -10.10 11.00
CA ALA A 112 -21.00 -11.32 10.27
C ALA A 112 -21.03 -11.08 8.75
N ILE A 113 -20.34 -11.96 8.02
CA ILE A 113 -20.36 -11.92 6.54
C ILE A 113 -21.74 -12.33 6.03
N GLU A 114 -22.46 -13.16 6.77
CA GLU A 114 -23.79 -13.64 6.45
C GLU A 114 -24.83 -12.51 6.45
N ASP A 115 -24.61 -11.50 7.30
CA ASP A 115 -25.57 -10.43 7.53
C ASP A 115 -25.83 -9.62 6.26
N TYR A 116 -24.83 -9.44 5.39
CA TYR A 116 -25.00 -8.73 4.10
C TYR A 116 -26.04 -9.39 3.20
N TRP A 117 -26.29 -10.70 3.36
CA TRP A 117 -27.30 -11.46 2.60
C TRP A 117 -28.52 -11.86 3.44
N SER A 118 -28.54 -11.53 4.73
CA SER A 118 -29.71 -11.79 5.59
C SER A 118 -30.91 -10.97 5.14
N ASN A 119 -32.13 -11.39 5.48
CA ASN A 119 -33.33 -10.63 5.11
C ASN A 119 -33.43 -9.30 5.89
N ASP A 120 -33.03 -9.31 7.17
CA ASP A 120 -33.18 -8.16 8.06
C ASP A 120 -32.10 -7.09 7.83
N LEU A 121 -30.87 -7.51 7.49
CA LEU A 121 -29.71 -6.64 7.29
C LEU A 121 -29.22 -6.64 5.83
N ARG A 122 -30.09 -7.02 4.89
CA ARG A 122 -29.73 -7.16 3.47
C ARG A 122 -29.05 -5.91 2.95
N PHE A 123 -27.83 -6.06 2.42
CA PHE A 123 -27.12 -4.98 1.75
C PHE A 123 -27.16 -5.17 0.24
N GLU A 124 -28.10 -4.48 -0.41
CA GLU A 124 -28.43 -4.74 -1.82
C GLU A 124 -27.23 -4.70 -2.78
N PRO A 125 -26.25 -3.76 -2.67
CA PRO A 125 -25.09 -3.75 -3.56
C PRO A 125 -24.24 -5.03 -3.51
N ILE A 126 -24.22 -5.74 -2.38
CA ILE A 126 -23.51 -7.02 -2.24
C ILE A 126 -24.46 -8.18 -2.60
N ALA A 127 -25.66 -8.17 -2.02
CA ALA A 127 -26.59 -9.28 -2.10
C ALA A 127 -27.18 -9.50 -3.51
N SER A 128 -27.30 -8.43 -4.31
CA SER A 128 -27.71 -8.49 -5.72
C SER A 128 -26.57 -8.89 -6.65
N ALA A 129 -25.32 -8.53 -6.32
CA ALA A 129 -24.17 -8.76 -7.18
C ALA A 129 -23.75 -10.25 -7.24
N MET A 130 -23.83 -10.96 -6.13
CA MET A 130 -23.50 -12.39 -6.06
C MET A 130 -24.22 -13.07 -4.89
N GLY A 131 -24.77 -14.26 -5.09
CA GLY A 131 -25.38 -15.03 -4.01
C GLY A 131 -24.34 -15.57 -3.00
N ILE A 132 -24.68 -15.57 -1.71
CA ILE A 132 -23.78 -15.98 -0.61
C ILE A 132 -23.13 -17.35 -0.82
N LYS A 133 -23.87 -18.32 -1.38
CA LYS A 133 -23.33 -19.66 -1.65
C LYS A 133 -22.19 -19.60 -2.67
N ARG A 134 -22.36 -18.84 -3.75
CA ARG A 134 -21.32 -18.68 -4.78
C ARG A 134 -20.13 -17.90 -4.25
N TYR A 135 -20.38 -16.82 -3.52
CA TYR A 135 -19.32 -16.04 -2.85
C TYR A 135 -18.47 -16.92 -1.92
N ARG A 136 -19.11 -17.73 -1.06
CA ARG A 136 -18.41 -18.66 -0.17
C ARG A 136 -17.59 -19.71 -0.93
N THR A 137 -18.15 -20.26 -2.02
CA THR A 137 -17.43 -21.22 -2.87
C THR A 137 -16.18 -20.59 -3.46
N ILE A 138 -16.30 -19.42 -4.10
CA ILE A 138 -15.14 -18.74 -4.70
C ILE A 138 -14.13 -18.37 -3.62
N LYS A 139 -14.57 -17.79 -2.49
CA LYS A 139 -13.70 -17.43 -1.37
C LYS A 139 -12.92 -18.63 -0.82
N ARG A 140 -13.51 -19.83 -0.79
CA ARG A 140 -12.84 -21.06 -0.32
C ARG A 140 -11.72 -21.50 -1.26
N PHE A 141 -11.91 -21.37 -2.56
CA PHE A 141 -10.98 -21.85 -3.58
C PHE A 141 -10.08 -20.74 -4.16
N LEU A 142 -10.26 -19.49 -3.74
CA LEU A 142 -9.44 -18.38 -4.20
C LEU A 142 -7.97 -18.68 -3.96
N HIS A 143 -7.20 -18.71 -5.04
CA HIS A 143 -5.83 -19.19 -5.01
C HIS A 143 -4.97 -18.41 -6.01
N PHE A 144 -3.68 -18.29 -5.73
CA PHE A 144 -2.77 -17.39 -6.45
C PHE A 144 -1.44 -18.03 -6.86
N CYS A 145 -1.32 -19.35 -6.80
CA CYS A 145 -0.12 -20.06 -7.21
C CYS A 145 -0.46 -21.45 -7.75
N ASP A 146 0.44 -22.07 -8.51
CA ASP A 146 0.29 -23.49 -8.84
C ASP A 146 0.91 -24.34 -7.72
N ASN A 147 0.12 -25.21 -7.09
CA ASN A 147 0.64 -26.09 -6.03
C ASN A 147 1.56 -27.21 -6.56
N THR A 148 1.62 -27.43 -7.88
CA THR A 148 2.54 -28.40 -8.49
C THR A 148 3.92 -27.82 -8.79
N ASN A 149 4.01 -26.50 -8.92
CA ASN A 149 5.22 -25.78 -9.27
C ASN A 149 5.55 -24.72 -8.20
N VAL A 150 5.94 -25.20 -7.03
CA VAL A 150 6.25 -24.36 -5.87
C VAL A 150 7.75 -24.21 -5.72
N ASP A 151 8.24 -22.97 -5.72
CA ASP A 151 9.58 -22.67 -5.24
C ASP A 151 9.66 -22.86 -3.72
N LYS A 152 10.48 -23.82 -3.29
CA LYS A 152 10.67 -24.15 -1.88
C LYS A 152 11.47 -23.09 -1.13
N ASN A 153 12.20 -22.23 -1.84
CA ASN A 153 12.98 -21.16 -1.25
C ASN A 153 12.11 -19.92 -0.98
N ASP A 154 11.01 -19.77 -1.70
CA ASP A 154 10.07 -18.67 -1.51
C ASP A 154 9.06 -18.99 -0.38
N GLY A 155 9.32 -18.40 0.78
CA GLY A 155 8.44 -18.48 1.94
C GLY A 155 7.06 -17.85 1.74
N TYR A 156 6.84 -17.05 0.70
CA TYR A 156 5.59 -16.35 0.40
C TYR A 156 4.98 -16.76 -0.95
N HIS A 157 5.46 -17.85 -1.58
CA HIS A 157 5.04 -18.34 -2.91
C HIS A 157 3.53 -18.34 -3.19
N LYS A 158 2.71 -18.50 -2.15
CA LYS A 158 1.24 -18.46 -2.25
C LYS A 158 0.66 -17.10 -2.65
N VAL A 159 1.42 -16.03 -2.55
CA VAL A 159 1.00 -14.66 -2.88
C VAL A 159 2.05 -13.91 -3.70
N SER A 160 3.28 -14.42 -3.82
CA SER A 160 4.39 -13.74 -4.49
C SER A 160 4.07 -13.28 -5.91
N ALA A 161 3.39 -14.10 -6.71
CA ALA A 161 3.02 -13.73 -8.09
C ALA A 161 2.14 -12.47 -8.14
N VAL A 162 1.16 -12.36 -7.22
CA VAL A 162 0.27 -11.19 -7.14
C VAL A 162 1.03 -9.98 -6.59
N MET A 163 1.84 -10.18 -5.55
CA MET A 163 2.65 -9.12 -4.95
C MET A 163 3.64 -8.53 -5.94
N GLU A 164 4.32 -9.38 -6.70
CA GLU A 164 5.28 -8.99 -7.74
C GLU A 164 4.57 -8.22 -8.85
N HIS A 165 3.42 -8.72 -9.33
CA HIS A 165 2.65 -7.99 -10.34
C HIS A 165 2.29 -6.58 -9.87
N VAL A 166 1.72 -6.46 -8.66
CA VAL A 166 1.33 -5.15 -8.11
C VAL A 166 2.55 -4.25 -7.91
N HIS A 167 3.67 -4.80 -7.43
CA HIS A 167 4.92 -4.06 -7.27
C HIS A 167 5.41 -3.50 -8.62
N GLN A 168 5.39 -4.30 -9.68
CA GLN A 168 5.73 -3.84 -11.03
C GLN A 168 4.80 -2.75 -11.55
N GLN A 169 3.52 -2.74 -11.17
CA GLN A 169 2.63 -1.63 -11.51
C GLN A 169 2.93 -0.37 -10.69
N CYS A 170 3.30 -0.52 -9.41
CA CYS A 170 3.72 0.62 -8.58
C CYS A 170 4.98 1.30 -9.11
N LEU A 171 5.96 0.54 -9.62
CA LEU A 171 7.20 1.08 -10.19
C LEU A 171 6.99 1.90 -11.48
N LYS A 172 5.83 1.75 -12.13
CA LYS A 172 5.46 2.55 -13.32
C LYS A 172 4.82 3.89 -12.97
N LEU A 173 4.52 4.13 -11.69
CA LEU A 173 4.02 5.41 -11.24
C LEU A 173 5.14 6.45 -11.27
N GLU A 174 4.80 7.68 -11.58
CA GLU A 174 5.75 8.79 -11.55
C GLU A 174 6.24 9.00 -10.11
N GLU A 175 7.55 9.11 -9.96
CA GLU A 175 8.19 9.31 -8.67
C GLU A 175 8.02 10.76 -8.18
N GLU A 176 7.74 10.91 -6.89
CA GLU A 176 7.74 12.22 -6.23
C GLU A 176 9.15 12.61 -5.76
N ARG A 177 9.32 13.86 -5.31
CA ARG A 177 10.63 14.39 -4.89
C ARG A 177 11.06 13.98 -3.48
N SER A 178 10.14 13.45 -2.68
CA SER A 178 10.38 13.17 -1.27
C SER A 178 9.61 11.94 -0.84
N PHE A 179 10.30 11.04 -0.15
CA PHE A 179 9.75 9.75 0.27
C PHE A 179 9.83 9.59 1.78
N ALA A 180 8.82 8.95 2.35
CA ALA A 180 8.83 8.47 3.71
C ALA A 180 8.76 6.93 3.68
N ILE A 181 9.68 6.28 4.39
CA ILE A 181 9.72 4.83 4.52
C ILE A 181 9.36 4.48 5.95
N ASP A 182 8.32 3.67 6.12
CA ASP A 182 7.90 3.13 7.41
C ASP A 182 7.40 1.68 7.22
N GLU A 183 7.40 0.94 8.31
CA GLU A 183 6.91 -0.42 8.38
C GLU A 183 5.41 -0.44 8.69
N MET A 184 4.67 -1.30 7.99
CA MET A 184 3.26 -1.57 8.27
C MET A 184 3.08 -3.02 8.70
N ILE A 185 2.24 -3.25 9.72
CA ILE A 185 1.89 -4.60 10.18
C ILE A 185 0.53 -4.98 9.63
N ILE A 186 0.46 -6.16 9.00
CA ILE A 186 -0.80 -6.75 8.57
C ILE A 186 -1.29 -7.69 9.70
N PRO A 187 -2.34 -7.32 10.48
CA PRO A 187 -2.79 -8.13 11.60
C PRO A 187 -3.12 -9.56 11.21
N TYR A 188 -2.52 -10.52 11.92
CA TYR A 188 -2.80 -11.94 11.70
C TYR A 188 -2.89 -12.72 13.02
N LYS A 189 -4.09 -13.24 13.30
CA LYS A 189 -4.38 -14.03 14.51
C LYS A 189 -4.32 -15.55 14.31
N GLY A 190 -4.08 -16.02 13.09
CA GLY A 190 -4.04 -17.46 12.79
C GLY A 190 -2.73 -18.14 13.23
N LYS A 191 -2.70 -19.47 13.09
CA LYS A 191 -1.55 -20.32 13.45
C LYS A 191 -0.72 -20.78 12.24
N LYS A 192 -1.22 -20.59 11.01
CA LYS A 192 -0.57 -21.10 9.78
C LYS A 192 0.63 -20.27 9.30
N ALA A 193 0.84 -19.09 9.87
CA ALA A 193 1.98 -18.23 9.52
C ALA A 193 3.33 -18.83 9.96
N GLY A 194 3.35 -19.70 10.97
CA GLY A 194 4.59 -20.24 11.54
C GLY A 194 5.51 -19.10 11.99
N ASN A 195 6.79 -19.20 11.63
CA ASN A 195 7.84 -18.24 12.00
C ASN A 195 7.79 -16.92 11.18
N ARG A 196 6.89 -16.80 10.20
CA ARG A 196 6.75 -15.58 9.36
C ARG A 196 6.02 -14.44 10.07
N LYS A 197 5.40 -14.74 11.21
CA LYS A 197 4.66 -13.77 12.01
C LYS A 197 5.60 -13.07 12.98
N GLN A 198 5.55 -11.75 13.03
CA GLN A 198 6.39 -10.92 13.86
C GLN A 198 5.60 -10.30 15.01
N TYR A 199 6.30 -10.02 16.10
CA TYR A 199 5.78 -9.25 17.24
C TYR A 199 6.54 -7.92 17.32
N ASN A 200 5.81 -6.81 17.25
CA ASN A 200 6.34 -5.48 17.44
C ASN A 200 5.51 -4.75 18.49
N PRO A 201 6.02 -4.59 19.73
CA PRO A 201 5.25 -4.00 20.84
C PRO A 201 4.89 -2.52 20.61
N LYS A 202 5.60 -1.83 19.71
CA LYS A 202 5.43 -0.39 19.45
C LYS A 202 4.32 -0.08 18.44
N LYS A 203 3.79 -1.08 17.74
CA LYS A 203 2.74 -0.91 16.72
C LYS A 203 1.41 -1.47 17.26
N THR A 204 0.29 -0.91 16.83
CA THR A 204 -1.05 -1.44 17.08
C THR A 204 -1.67 -1.74 15.72
N PRO A 205 -1.92 -3.01 15.36
CA PRO A 205 -1.75 -4.24 16.14
C PRO A 205 -0.29 -4.64 16.37
N GLN A 206 0.01 -5.28 17.51
CA GLN A 206 1.38 -5.68 17.87
C GLN A 206 1.89 -6.93 17.15
N MET A 207 1.03 -7.64 16.42
CA MET A 207 1.32 -9.01 15.97
C MET A 207 0.71 -9.27 14.59
N GLY A 208 1.54 -9.66 13.62
CA GLY A 208 1.12 -9.78 12.23
C GLY A 208 2.25 -10.22 11.30
N PHE A 209 2.04 -10.05 10.00
CA PHE A 209 3.12 -10.06 9.01
C PHE A 209 3.73 -8.67 8.90
#